data_AF-A0A429F3W8-F1
#
_entry.id   AF-A0A429F3W8-F1
#
_cell.length_a   1.000
_cell.length_b   1.000
_cell.length_c   1.000
_cell.angle_alpha   90.00
_cell.angle_beta   90.00
_cell.angle_gamma   90.00
#
_symmetry.space_group_name_H-M   'P 1'
#
loop_
_entity.id
_entity.type
_entity.pdbx_description
1 polymer ?
#
loop_
_entity_poly.entity_id
_entity_poly.type
_entity_poly.pdbx_seq_one_letter_code
_entity_poly.pdbx_strand_id
1 'polypeptide(L)'
;MTDLPADVETRYRRLAAQRRWPRETEAAFRASVARYRALDQGSELRQYYEYVDHEGLVDEGARWLWEAVVVDHETVAIKQIEQDSSGAAHRYWWRNIEDDAGGLTDQALDLAEPGLTPVSRATFYALWESITDK
;
A
#
# COMPACT_ATOMS: atom_id res chain seq x y z
N MET A 1 -0.89 15.26 17.29
CA MET A 1 -0.30 15.00 15.96
C MET A 1 0.98 14.23 16.20
N THR A 2 1.01 12.95 15.86
CA THR A 2 2.22 12.14 16.01
C THR A 2 3.14 12.48 14.84
N ASP A 3 4.27 13.12 15.12
CA ASP A 3 5.20 13.52 14.07
C ASP A 3 5.69 12.29 13.28
N LEU A 4 5.74 12.44 11.96
CA LEU A 4 6.32 11.43 11.08
C LEU A 4 7.84 11.41 11.28
N PRO A 5 8.51 10.26 11.09
CA PRO A 5 9.96 10.21 11.06
C PRO A 5 10.55 11.19 10.03
N ALA A 6 11.71 11.77 10.34
CA ALA A 6 12.31 12.84 9.54
C ALA A 6 12.62 12.44 8.10
N ASP A 7 12.99 11.18 7.86
CA ASP A 7 13.25 10.65 6.52
C ASP A 7 11.96 10.56 5.70
N VAL A 8 10.86 10.12 6.32
CA VAL A 8 9.53 10.03 5.70
C VAL A 8 8.98 11.43 5.42
N GLU A 9 9.16 12.37 6.34
CA GLU A 9 8.78 13.77 6.14
C GLU A 9 9.57 14.42 5.00
N THR A 10 10.86 14.15 4.91
CA THR A 10 11.72 14.65 3.83
C THR A 10 11.30 14.07 2.48
N ARG A 11 11.00 12.77 2.42
CA ARG A 11 10.50 12.09 1.21
C ARG A 11 9.22 12.77 0.70
N TYR A 12 8.22 12.93 1.55
CA TYR A 12 6.93 13.48 1.11
C TYR A 12 6.97 14.98 0.84
N ARG A 13 7.82 15.76 1.53
CA ARG A 13 8.07 17.16 1.16
C ARG A 13 8.68 17.26 -0.25
N ARG A 14 9.63 16.37 -0.58
CA ARG A 14 10.23 16.32 -1.92
C ARG A 14 9.18 15.95 -2.97
N LEU A 15 8.34 14.95 -2.68
CA LEU A 15 7.25 14.52 -3.58
C LEU A 15 6.26 15.67 -3.84
N ALA A 16 5.80 16.35 -2.78
CA ALA A 16 4.91 17.50 -2.88
C ALA A 16 5.53 18.63 -3.73
N ALA A 17 6.82 18.91 -3.55
CA ALA A 17 7.54 19.91 -4.35
C ALA A 17 7.65 19.50 -5.84
N GLN A 18 7.97 18.24 -6.12
CA GLN A 18 8.03 17.71 -7.49
C GLN A 18 6.68 17.80 -8.20
N ARG A 19 5.60 17.47 -7.49
CA ARG A 19 4.22 17.50 -8.01
C ARG A 19 3.59 18.90 -7.96
N ARG A 20 4.28 19.89 -7.39
CA ARG A 20 3.81 21.27 -7.19
C ARG A 20 2.46 21.32 -6.46
N TRP A 21 2.32 20.52 -5.42
CA TRP A 21 1.08 20.46 -4.65
C TRP A 21 0.79 21.77 -3.91
N PRO A 22 -0.47 22.23 -3.90
CA PRO A 22 -0.94 23.23 -2.94
C PRO A 22 -0.69 22.78 -1.49
N ARG A 23 -0.54 23.74 -0.58
CA ARG A 23 -0.30 23.46 0.86
C ARG A 23 -1.39 22.58 1.48
N GLU A 24 -2.64 22.75 1.04
CA GLU A 24 -3.77 21.95 1.51
C GLU A 24 -3.64 20.47 1.09
N THR A 25 -3.20 20.22 -0.15
CA THR A 25 -2.95 18.86 -0.66
C THR A 25 -1.79 18.21 0.08
N GLU A 26 -0.69 18.94 0.31
CA GLU A 26 0.43 18.44 1.12
C GLU A 26 -0.02 18.10 2.56
N ALA A 27 -0.84 18.96 3.18
CA ALA A 27 -1.36 18.72 4.52
C ALA A 27 -2.30 17.52 4.59
N ALA A 28 -3.24 17.40 3.64
CA ALA A 28 -4.16 16.27 3.55
C ALA A 28 -3.40 14.95 3.33
N PHE A 29 -2.42 14.94 2.44
CA PHE A 29 -1.58 13.78 2.17
C PHE A 29 -0.77 13.36 3.40
N ARG A 30 -0.15 14.32 4.11
CA ARG A 30 0.55 14.04 5.39
C ARG A 30 -0.40 13.45 6.44
N ALA A 31 -1.65 13.92 6.50
CA ALA A 31 -2.65 13.36 7.41
C ALA A 31 -3.00 11.91 7.03
N SER A 32 -3.14 11.59 5.74
CA SER A 32 -3.32 10.21 5.27
C SER A 32 -2.16 9.31 5.66
N VAL A 33 -0.91 9.75 5.45
CA VAL A 33 0.29 9.01 5.87
C VAL A 33 0.27 8.72 7.38
N ALA A 34 -0.07 9.71 8.21
CA ALA A 34 -0.16 9.54 9.65
C ALA A 34 -1.27 8.55 10.05
N ARG A 35 -2.42 8.57 9.35
CA ARG A 35 -3.51 7.60 9.53
C ARG A 35 -3.03 6.18 9.20
N TYR A 36 -2.41 5.96 8.05
CA TYR A 36 -1.91 4.64 7.64
C TYR A 36 -0.84 4.11 8.58
N ARG A 37 0.04 4.98 9.08
CA ARG A 37 1.00 4.60 10.13
C ARG A 37 0.28 4.14 11.40
N ALA A 38 -0.76 4.83 11.84
CA ALA A 38 -1.51 4.46 13.02
C ALA A 38 -2.18 3.10 12.86
N LEU A 39 -2.78 2.83 11.69
CA LEU A 39 -3.38 1.52 11.37
C LEU A 39 -2.33 0.41 11.31
N ASP A 40 -1.19 0.64 10.66
CA ASP A 40 -0.08 -0.33 10.57
C ASP A 40 0.47 -0.69 11.96
N GLN A 41 0.56 0.30 12.85
CA GLN A 41 1.06 0.13 14.23
C GLN A 41 -0.02 -0.30 15.24
N GLY A 42 -1.29 -0.34 14.83
CA GLY A 42 -2.41 -0.71 15.67
C GLY A 42 -2.46 -2.21 15.98
N SER A 43 -3.47 -2.65 16.74
CA SER A 43 -3.63 -4.05 17.18
C SER A 43 -4.81 -4.77 16.52
N GLU A 44 -5.41 -4.19 15.50
CA GLU A 44 -6.52 -4.74 14.73
C GLU A 44 -6.14 -6.08 14.10
N LEU A 45 -7.11 -6.97 13.90
CA LEU A 45 -6.85 -8.26 13.25
C LEU A 45 -6.37 -8.03 11.80
N ARG A 46 -5.22 -8.63 11.45
CA ARG A 46 -4.67 -8.56 10.10
C ARG A 46 -5.29 -9.62 9.19
N GLN A 47 -5.72 -9.19 8.02
CA GLN A 47 -6.22 -10.04 6.94
C GLN A 47 -5.28 -9.90 5.74
N TYR A 48 -5.18 -10.95 4.94
CA TYR A 48 -4.24 -10.97 3.81
C TYR A 48 -4.97 -11.45 2.56
N TYR A 49 -4.75 -10.73 1.47
CA TYR A 49 -5.41 -10.98 0.20
C TYR A 49 -4.42 -10.95 -0.96
N GLU A 50 -4.80 -11.60 -2.05
CA GLU A 50 -4.08 -11.61 -3.31
C GLU A 50 -5.05 -11.51 -4.48
N TYR A 51 -4.66 -10.75 -5.49
CA TYR A 51 -5.25 -10.74 -6.81
C TYR A 51 -4.16 -11.11 -7.83
N VAL A 52 -4.52 -11.93 -8.82
CA VAL A 52 -3.66 -12.30 -9.93
C VAL A 52 -4.36 -11.94 -11.23
N ASP A 53 -3.68 -11.17 -12.09
CA ASP A 53 -4.21 -10.81 -13.41
C ASP A 53 -4.08 -12.00 -14.38
N HIS A 54 -5.06 -12.91 -14.32
CA HIS A 54 -5.12 -14.06 -15.21
C HIS A 54 -5.57 -13.72 -16.63
N GLU A 55 -6.21 -12.56 -16.83
CA GLU A 55 -6.77 -12.16 -18.13
C GLU A 55 -5.82 -11.26 -18.93
N GLY A 56 -4.75 -10.76 -18.30
CA GLY A 56 -3.79 -9.85 -18.92
C GLY A 56 -4.36 -8.46 -19.16
N LEU A 57 -5.26 -8.00 -18.29
CA LEU A 57 -5.86 -6.66 -18.39
C LEU A 57 -4.83 -5.55 -18.15
N VAL A 58 -3.81 -5.82 -17.34
CA VAL A 58 -2.67 -4.96 -17.06
C VAL A 58 -1.38 -5.64 -17.53
N ASP A 59 -1.12 -6.83 -17.02
CA ASP A 59 0.08 -7.63 -17.29
C ASP A 59 -0.20 -9.08 -16.86
N GLU A 60 -0.30 -9.99 -17.82
CA GLU A 60 -0.73 -11.38 -17.57
C GLU A 60 0.21 -12.06 -16.57
N GLY A 61 -0.34 -12.49 -15.43
CA GLY A 61 0.42 -13.08 -14.33
C GLY A 61 0.97 -12.10 -13.32
N ALA A 62 0.73 -10.80 -13.47
CA ALA A 62 0.99 -9.82 -12.40
C ALA A 62 0.13 -10.11 -11.17
N ARG A 63 0.67 -9.76 -10.00
CA ARG A 63 0.11 -10.09 -8.70
C ARG A 63 0.08 -8.86 -7.82
N TRP A 64 -1.02 -8.68 -7.11
CA TRP A 64 -1.18 -7.70 -6.06
C TRP A 64 -1.50 -8.41 -4.77
N LEU A 65 -0.77 -8.09 -3.71
CA LEU A 65 -1.01 -8.66 -2.39
C LEU A 65 -1.23 -7.55 -1.39
N TRP A 66 -2.15 -7.75 -0.45
CA TRP A 66 -2.47 -6.77 0.58
C TRP A 66 -2.42 -7.38 1.97
N GLU A 67 -1.85 -6.63 2.92
CA GLU A 67 -2.14 -6.76 4.35
C GLU A 67 -3.19 -5.69 4.68
N ALA A 68 -4.32 -6.09 5.26
CA ALA A 68 -5.47 -5.24 5.50
C ALA A 68 -6.02 -5.38 6.93
N VAL A 69 -6.80 -4.38 7.35
CA VAL A 69 -7.52 -4.33 8.63
C VAL A 69 -8.95 -3.85 8.39
N VAL A 70 -9.89 -4.26 9.24
CA VAL A 70 -11.27 -3.74 9.17
C VAL A 70 -11.38 -2.46 9.99
N VAL A 71 -11.75 -1.35 9.34
CA VAL A 71 -12.00 -0.04 9.94
C VAL A 71 -13.37 0.42 9.50
N ASP A 72 -14.26 0.77 10.43
CA ASP A 72 -15.61 1.26 10.11
C ASP A 72 -16.39 0.36 9.13
N HIS A 73 -16.24 -0.97 9.27
CA HIS A 73 -16.81 -2.01 8.40
C HIS A 73 -16.20 -2.13 7.00
N GLU A 74 -15.14 -1.38 6.70
CA GLU A 74 -14.40 -1.44 5.44
C GLU A 74 -13.09 -2.20 5.62
N THR A 75 -12.71 -3.02 4.63
CA THR A 75 -11.42 -3.73 4.62
C THR A 75 -10.35 -2.81 4.04
N VAL A 76 -9.61 -2.11 4.89
CA VAL A 76 -8.62 -1.11 4.48
C VAL A 76 -7.24 -1.76 4.34
N ALA A 77 -6.63 -1.66 3.16
CA ALA A 77 -5.24 -2.06 2.97
C ALA A 77 -4.29 -1.17 3.79
N ILE A 78 -3.28 -1.76 4.42
CA ILE A 78 -2.25 -1.03 5.17
C ILE A 78 -0.84 -1.27 4.60
N LYS A 79 -0.66 -2.38 3.87
CA LYS A 79 0.51 -2.65 3.04
C LYS A 79 0.08 -3.31 1.75
N GLN A 80 0.81 -3.03 0.69
CA GLN A 80 0.60 -3.60 -0.62
C GLN A 80 1.93 -4.03 -1.23
N ILE A 81 1.88 -5.14 -1.95
CA ILE A 81 2.93 -5.59 -2.85
C ILE A 81 2.32 -5.59 -4.24
N GLU A 82 3.02 -4.98 -5.19
CA GLU A 82 2.76 -5.16 -6.61
C GLU A 82 3.92 -5.94 -7.19
N GLN A 83 3.65 -7.03 -7.89
CA GLN A 83 4.63 -7.84 -8.59
C GLN A 83 4.21 -7.95 -10.05
N ASP A 84 5.04 -7.49 -10.97
CA ASP A 84 4.81 -7.66 -12.41
C ASP A 84 5.06 -9.12 -12.85
N SER A 85 4.68 -9.46 -14.08
CA SER A 85 4.85 -10.81 -14.64
C SER A 85 6.33 -11.22 -14.80
N SER A 86 7.26 -10.26 -14.77
CA SER A 86 8.71 -10.52 -14.74
C SER A 86 9.22 -10.90 -13.35
N GLY A 87 8.39 -10.73 -12.32
CA GLY A 87 8.70 -10.96 -10.92
C GLY A 87 9.29 -9.74 -10.20
N ALA A 88 9.46 -8.60 -10.89
CA ALA A 88 9.88 -7.37 -10.24
C ALA A 88 8.75 -6.87 -9.34
N ALA A 89 9.09 -6.47 -8.11
CA ALA A 89 8.09 -6.16 -7.11
C ALA A 89 8.38 -4.86 -6.34
N HIS A 90 7.29 -4.17 -6.00
CA HIS A 90 7.26 -2.90 -5.31
C HIS A 90 6.46 -3.02 -4.01
N ARG A 91 6.90 -2.30 -2.98
CA ARG A 91 6.24 -2.27 -1.66
C ARG A 91 5.66 -0.91 -1.38
N TYR A 92 4.39 -0.91 -1.01
CA TYR A 92 3.69 0.29 -0.57
C TYR A 92 3.19 0.13 0.86
N TRP A 93 3.40 1.16 1.65
CA TRP A 93 2.99 1.29 3.06
C TRP A 93 3.17 2.75 3.48
N TRP A 94 2.86 3.12 4.72
CA TRP A 94 2.93 4.52 5.17
C TRP A 94 4.28 5.24 4.91
N ARG A 95 5.42 4.53 4.80
CA ARG A 95 6.72 5.15 4.42
C ARG A 95 6.91 5.36 2.92
N ASN A 96 6.13 4.66 2.11
CA ASN A 96 6.11 4.72 0.66
C ASN A 96 4.68 4.47 0.16
N ILE A 97 3.77 5.41 0.34
CA ILE A 97 2.35 5.16 0.07
C ILE A 97 2.05 5.17 -1.43
N GLU A 98 2.77 5.99 -2.21
CA GLU A 98 2.60 6.15 -3.66
C GLU A 98 3.94 6.32 -4.39
N ASP A 99 3.96 5.98 -5.68
CA ASP A 99 5.04 6.32 -6.61
C ASP A 99 4.52 7.08 -7.85
N ASP A 100 5.33 7.17 -8.91
CA ASP A 100 5.02 7.90 -10.14
C ASP A 100 3.94 7.25 -11.02
N ALA A 101 3.70 5.94 -10.88
CA ALA A 101 2.58 5.25 -11.52
C ALA A 101 1.26 5.44 -10.73
N GLY A 102 1.36 6.01 -9.53
CA GLY A 102 0.32 5.99 -8.51
C GLY A 102 0.52 4.80 -7.60
N GLY A 103 0.22 4.95 -6.31
CA GLY A 103 0.21 3.82 -5.39
C GLY A 103 -0.70 4.15 -4.23
N LEU A 104 -1.59 3.23 -3.88
CA LEU A 104 -2.55 3.43 -2.80
C LEU A 104 -2.85 2.10 -2.11
N THR A 105 -2.55 2.09 -0.81
CA THR A 105 -3.30 1.30 0.18
C THR A 105 -4.54 2.07 0.64
N ASP A 106 -4.95 3.16 -0.02
CA ASP A 106 -5.91 4.10 0.55
C ASP A 106 -7.40 3.80 0.31
N GLN A 107 -7.68 2.82 -0.54
CA GLN A 107 -9.02 2.36 -0.84
C GLN A 107 -9.35 1.10 -0.04
N ALA A 108 -10.63 0.99 0.31
CA ALA A 108 -11.15 -0.26 0.84
C ALA A 108 -11.11 -1.33 -0.26
N LEU A 109 -10.67 -2.53 0.11
CA LEU A 109 -10.76 -3.71 -0.74
C LEU A 109 -12.22 -4.13 -0.84
N ASP A 110 -12.72 -4.22 -2.08
CA ASP A 110 -14.00 -4.87 -2.33
C ASP A 110 -13.80 -6.39 -2.30
N LEU A 111 -14.20 -7.02 -1.19
CA LEU A 111 -14.08 -8.47 -1.03
C LEU A 111 -15.01 -9.27 -1.96
N ALA A 112 -15.94 -8.59 -2.65
CA ALA A 112 -16.75 -9.20 -3.71
C ALA A 112 -16.08 -9.09 -5.10
N GLU A 113 -14.94 -8.40 -5.21
CA GLU A 113 -14.19 -8.29 -6.47
C GLU A 113 -13.75 -9.68 -6.96
N PRO A 114 -14.12 -10.07 -8.19
CA PRO A 114 -13.70 -11.34 -8.76
C PRO A 114 -12.17 -11.44 -8.82
N GLY A 115 -11.62 -12.56 -8.34
CA GLY A 115 -10.18 -12.82 -8.36
C GLY A 115 -9.43 -12.42 -7.10
N LEU A 116 -10.04 -11.64 -6.20
CA LEU A 116 -9.47 -11.38 -4.88
C LEU A 116 -9.65 -12.60 -3.97
N THR A 117 -8.54 -13.17 -3.51
CA THR A 117 -8.54 -14.40 -2.72
C THR A 117 -7.77 -14.22 -1.41
N PRO A 118 -8.21 -14.85 -0.29
CA PRO A 118 -7.44 -14.83 0.95
C PRO A 118 -6.11 -15.58 0.80
N VAL A 119 -5.04 -15.04 1.36
CA VAL A 119 -3.72 -15.70 1.45
C VAL A 119 -3.23 -15.79 2.89
N SER A 120 -2.19 -16.58 3.12
CA SER A 120 -1.59 -16.67 4.45
C SER A 120 -0.68 -15.48 4.72
N ARG A 121 -0.56 -15.09 6.00
CA ARG A 121 0.48 -14.15 6.46
C ARG A 121 1.88 -14.57 5.99
N ALA A 122 2.18 -15.86 6.05
CA ALA A 122 3.49 -16.38 5.66
C ALA A 122 3.76 -16.15 4.16
N THR A 123 2.75 -16.34 3.30
CA THR A 123 2.83 -16.06 1.87
C THR A 123 3.13 -14.58 1.60
N PHE A 124 2.39 -13.69 2.26
CA PHE A 124 2.59 -12.24 2.12
C PHE A 124 4.00 -11.83 2.54
N TYR A 125 4.43 -12.23 3.75
CA TYR A 125 5.72 -11.79 4.30
C TYR A 125 6.91 -12.44 3.60
N ALA A 126 6.78 -13.65 3.06
CA ALA A 126 7.83 -14.26 2.24
C ALA A 126 8.18 -13.39 1.02
N LEU A 127 7.17 -12.83 0.35
CA LEU A 127 7.38 -11.91 -0.76
C LEU A 127 7.85 -10.53 -0.26
N TRP A 128 7.19 -9.98 0.77
CA TRP A 128 7.54 -8.68 1.35
C TRP A 128 9.02 -8.57 1.73
N GLU A 129 9.56 -9.62 2.34
CA GLU A 129 10.95 -9.66 2.82
C GLU A 129 11.95 -9.97 1.70
N SER A 130 11.53 -10.64 0.63
CA SER A 130 12.39 -10.89 -0.54
C SER A 130 12.66 -9.64 -1.38
N ILE A 131 11.81 -8.61 -1.26
CA ILE A 131 11.96 -7.36 -2.02
C ILE A 131 13.08 -6.53 -1.39
N THR A 132 14.20 -6.45 -2.10
CA THR A 132 15.29 -5.54 -1.76
C THR A 132 14.97 -4.13 -2.24
N ASP A 133 15.07 -3.14 -1.35
CA ASP A 133 15.04 -1.73 -1.74
C ASP A 133 16.23 -1.46 -2.69
N LYS A 134 15.94 -0.98 -3.90
CA LYS A 134 16.95 -0.51 -4.86
C LYS A 134 17.47 0.87 -4.48
#